data_AF-A0A435BMI3-F1
#
_entry.id   AF-A0A435BMI3-F1
#
_cell.length_a   1.000
_cell.length_b   1.000
_cell.length_c   1.000
_cell.angle_alpha   90.00
_cell.angle_beta   90.00
_cell.angle_gamma   90.00
#
_symmetry.space_group_name_H-M   'P 1'
#
loop_
_entity.id
_entity.type
_entity.pdbx_description
1 polymer ?
#
loop_
_entity_poly.entity_id
_entity_poly.type
_entity_poly.pdbx_seq_one_letter_code
_entity_poly.pdbx_strand_id
1 'polypeptide(L)'
;MNANFASFLYLVSGILFILALRGLSHPTTSRQGNLYGMIGMGIAIATTLALAVPSAGGFGLIVLGLAIGGGVGAVTARRIAMTSMPQLVAAFHSLVGLAAVMVAAAAIYAPESFGIGTVADIHAQALIEMSLGVAIGAITFTGSVIAFLKLDGRMSGKPIMIGGRHLINIALGIALVVLIVLLVTTESKLVFWLIVAASLVLGVLLIIPIGGADMPVVVSMLNSYSGWAAAALGFTLGNLALIITGALVGSSGAILSYIMCKGMNRSFISVILGGFGGETAAAADDGIERTVKQGSADDAAYLMMNAQKVIIVPGYGMAVAQAQHA
;
A
#
# COMPACT_ATOMS: atom_id res chain seq x y z
N MET A 1 -13.14 10.69 -28.49
CA MET A 1 -14.27 10.39 -27.57
C MET A 1 -14.68 11.68 -26.88
N ASN A 2 -15.96 11.93 -26.58
CA ASN A 2 -16.35 13.14 -25.82
C ASN A 2 -16.19 12.92 -24.30
N ALA A 3 -16.09 14.03 -23.55
CA ALA A 3 -15.88 14.00 -22.11
C ALA A 3 -17.00 13.29 -21.34
N ASN A 4 -18.27 13.50 -21.73
CA ASN A 4 -19.42 12.89 -21.05
C ASN A 4 -19.41 11.37 -21.13
N PHE A 5 -19.10 10.81 -22.30
CA PHE A 5 -19.02 9.37 -22.48
C PHE A 5 -17.79 8.78 -21.75
N ALA A 6 -16.66 9.50 -21.74
CA ALA A 6 -15.49 9.11 -20.97
C ALA A 6 -15.81 9.02 -19.46
N SER A 7 -16.46 10.06 -18.90
CA SER A 7 -16.89 10.09 -17.50
C SER A 7 -17.86 8.97 -17.16
N PHE A 8 -18.78 8.64 -18.08
CA PHE A 8 -19.68 7.50 -17.92
C PHE A 8 -18.90 6.17 -17.87
N LEU A 9 -17.95 5.94 -18.77
CA LEU A 9 -17.12 4.73 -18.76
C LEU A 9 -16.23 4.64 -17.51
N TYR A 10 -15.69 5.76 -17.02
CA TYR A 10 -14.99 5.80 -15.74
C TYR A 10 -15.91 5.47 -14.56
N LEU A 11 -17.17 5.91 -14.58
CA LEU A 11 -18.16 5.51 -13.58
C LEU A 11 -18.45 4.01 -13.64
N VAL A 12 -18.64 3.44 -14.84
CA VAL A 12 -18.82 1.99 -15.03
C VAL A 12 -17.62 1.21 -14.47
N SER A 13 -16.39 1.67 -14.78
CA SER A 13 -15.17 1.10 -14.20
C SER A 13 -15.18 1.17 -12.67
N GLY A 14 -15.54 2.31 -12.09
CA GLY A 14 -15.66 2.49 -10.64
C GLY A 14 -16.66 1.51 -10.01
N ILE A 15 -17.82 1.32 -10.62
CA ILE A 15 -18.83 0.34 -10.17
C ILE A 15 -18.25 -1.08 -10.23
N LEU A 16 -17.55 -1.44 -11.30
CA LEU A 16 -16.91 -2.76 -11.42
C LEU A 16 -15.84 -2.99 -10.34
N PHE A 17 -15.08 -1.97 -9.95
CA PHE A 17 -14.14 -2.09 -8.83
C PHE A 17 -14.84 -2.29 -7.48
N ILE A 18 -15.99 -1.64 -7.24
CA ILE A 18 -16.82 -1.89 -6.05
C ILE A 18 -17.32 -3.35 -6.05
N LEU A 19 -17.84 -3.82 -7.20
CA LEU A 19 -18.30 -5.20 -7.34
C LEU A 19 -17.15 -6.20 -7.24
N ALA A 20 -15.93 -5.83 -7.64
CA ALA A 20 -14.74 -6.66 -7.46
C ALA A 20 -14.45 -6.89 -5.97
N LEU A 21 -14.38 -5.84 -5.16
CA LEU A 21 -14.17 -5.93 -3.71
C LEU A 21 -15.29 -6.71 -3.01
N ARG A 22 -16.55 -6.47 -3.41
CA ARG A 22 -17.70 -7.23 -2.89
C ARG A 22 -17.62 -8.72 -3.28
N GLY A 23 -17.19 -9.04 -4.49
CA GLY A 23 -17.02 -10.43 -4.92
C GLY A 23 -15.91 -11.13 -4.13
N LEU A 24 -14.83 -10.42 -3.81
CA LEU A 24 -13.69 -10.93 -3.03
C LEU A 24 -14.02 -11.18 -1.55
N SER A 25 -15.09 -10.60 -1.00
CA SER A 25 -15.47 -10.81 0.40
C SER A 25 -16.15 -12.15 0.68
N HIS A 26 -16.43 -12.97 -0.35
CA HIS A 26 -17.02 -14.30 -0.17
C HIS A 26 -16.33 -15.36 -1.05
N PRO A 27 -16.00 -16.56 -0.54
CA PRO A 27 -15.26 -17.57 -1.30
C PRO A 27 -15.95 -17.96 -2.62
N THR A 28 -17.27 -18.11 -2.62
CA THR A 28 -18.05 -18.53 -3.80
C THR A 28 -18.07 -17.49 -4.92
N THR A 29 -17.95 -16.20 -4.60
CA THR A 29 -17.97 -15.09 -5.58
C THR A 29 -16.58 -14.54 -5.91
N SER A 30 -15.53 -15.04 -5.25
CA SER A 30 -14.15 -14.52 -5.36
C SER A 30 -13.64 -14.44 -6.79
N ARG A 31 -13.87 -15.48 -7.60
CA ARG A 31 -13.50 -15.54 -9.02
C ARG A 31 -14.23 -14.49 -9.86
N GLN A 32 -15.52 -14.31 -9.61
CA GLN A 32 -16.34 -13.32 -10.30
C GLN A 32 -15.90 -11.90 -9.92
N GLY A 33 -15.58 -11.66 -8.64
CA GLY A 33 -15.01 -10.40 -8.18
C GLY A 33 -13.72 -10.05 -8.91
N ASN A 34 -12.80 -11.02 -9.05
CA ASN A 34 -11.57 -10.81 -9.80
C ASN A 34 -11.83 -10.48 -11.29
N LEU A 35 -12.82 -11.13 -11.92
CA LEU A 35 -13.23 -10.83 -13.29
C LEU A 35 -13.75 -9.38 -13.43
N TYR A 36 -14.58 -8.91 -12.50
CA TYR A 36 -15.04 -7.51 -12.50
C TYR A 36 -13.88 -6.53 -12.40
N GLY A 37 -12.88 -6.82 -11.57
CA GLY A 37 -11.66 -6.01 -11.47
C GLY A 37 -10.89 -5.93 -12.80
N MET A 38 -10.71 -7.06 -13.48
CA MET A 38 -10.04 -7.10 -14.78
C MET A 38 -10.79 -6.31 -15.86
N ILE A 39 -12.12 -6.48 -15.94
CA ILE A 39 -12.96 -5.75 -16.90
C ILE A 39 -12.95 -4.25 -16.61
N GLY A 40 -13.09 -3.86 -15.33
CA GLY A 40 -13.03 -2.46 -14.91
C GLY A 40 -11.71 -1.80 -15.32
N MET A 41 -10.58 -2.45 -15.00
CA MET A 41 -9.26 -1.94 -15.40
C MET A 41 -9.10 -1.82 -16.92
N GLY A 42 -9.60 -2.80 -17.68
CA GLY A 42 -9.61 -2.74 -19.14
C GLY A 42 -10.40 -1.55 -19.69
N ILE A 43 -11.60 -1.30 -19.13
CA ILE A 43 -12.42 -0.14 -19.49
C ILE A 43 -11.70 1.17 -19.15
N ALA A 44 -11.12 1.30 -17.96
CA ALA A 44 -10.40 2.50 -17.55
C ALA A 44 -9.25 2.83 -18.51
N ILE A 45 -8.38 1.85 -18.81
CA ILE A 45 -7.24 2.04 -19.71
C ILE A 45 -7.71 2.41 -21.13
N ALA A 46 -8.70 1.68 -21.67
CA ALA A 46 -9.22 1.95 -23.01
C ALA A 46 -9.87 3.34 -23.10
N THR A 47 -10.60 3.75 -22.06
CA THR A 47 -11.21 5.09 -21.95
C THR A 47 -10.14 6.18 -21.94
N THR A 48 -9.09 6.03 -21.12
CA THR A 48 -7.99 7.00 -21.08
C THR A 48 -7.28 7.13 -22.42
N LEU A 49 -6.99 6.02 -23.11
CA LEU A 49 -6.36 6.05 -24.43
C LEU A 49 -7.25 6.72 -25.49
N ALA A 50 -8.55 6.42 -25.50
CA ALA A 50 -9.50 6.99 -26.44
C ALA A 50 -9.80 8.49 -26.19
N LEU A 51 -9.55 8.99 -24.98
CA LEU A 51 -9.66 10.40 -24.63
C LEU A 51 -8.36 11.16 -24.93
N ALA A 52 -7.20 10.59 -24.59
CA ALA A 52 -5.91 11.24 -24.73
C ALA A 52 -5.42 11.35 -26.18
N VAL A 53 -5.84 10.42 -27.05
CA VAL A 53 -5.46 10.35 -28.48
C VAL A 53 -3.95 10.63 -28.68
N PRO A 54 -3.08 9.80 -28.10
CA PRO A 54 -1.64 10.04 -28.13
C PRO A 54 -1.09 10.01 -29.56
N SER A 55 0.00 10.75 -29.81
CA SER A 55 0.76 10.63 -31.05
C SER A 55 1.25 9.19 -31.26
N ALA A 56 1.59 8.80 -32.48
CA ALA A 56 2.08 7.44 -32.77
C ALA A 56 3.30 7.07 -31.88
N GLY A 57 4.21 8.01 -31.66
CA GLY A 57 5.34 7.83 -30.74
C GLY A 57 4.91 7.68 -29.28
N GLY A 58 3.99 8.54 -28.80
CA GLY A 58 3.46 8.45 -27.45
C GLY A 58 2.70 7.14 -27.20
N PHE A 59 1.90 6.70 -28.17
CA PHE A 59 1.22 5.41 -28.12
C PHE A 59 2.21 4.25 -28.04
N GLY A 60 3.28 4.28 -28.85
CA GLY A 60 4.37 3.30 -28.80
C GLY A 60 5.02 3.21 -27.42
N LEU A 61 5.31 4.35 -26.79
CA LEU A 61 5.86 4.40 -25.43
C LEU A 61 4.90 3.82 -24.37
N ILE A 62 3.60 4.10 -24.48
CA ILE A 62 2.58 3.56 -23.57
C ILE A 62 2.51 2.03 -23.69
N VAL A 63 2.42 1.51 -24.92
CA VAL A 63 2.38 0.06 -25.16
C VAL A 63 3.64 -0.61 -24.66
N LEU A 64 4.82 -0.02 -24.91
CA LEU A 64 6.09 -0.54 -24.42
C LEU A 64 6.13 -0.58 -22.88
N GLY A 65 5.70 0.49 -22.22
CA GLY A 65 5.62 0.56 -20.76
C GLY A 65 4.68 -0.50 -20.17
N LEU A 66 3.48 -0.66 -20.75
CA LEU A 66 2.52 -1.70 -20.36
C LEU A 66 3.07 -3.11 -20.59
N ALA A 67 3.76 -3.35 -21.71
CA ALA A 67 4.34 -4.65 -22.02
C ALA A 67 5.48 -5.01 -21.05
N ILE A 68 6.37 -4.07 -20.74
CA ILE A 68 7.47 -4.27 -19.79
C ILE A 68 6.91 -4.48 -18.38
N GLY A 69 6.10 -3.54 -17.88
CA GLY A 69 5.56 -3.60 -16.52
C GLY A 69 4.63 -4.80 -16.31
N GLY A 70 3.69 -5.01 -17.24
CA GLY A 70 2.77 -6.15 -17.21
C GLY A 70 3.48 -7.48 -17.38
N GLY A 71 4.51 -7.56 -18.24
CA GLY A 71 5.32 -8.76 -18.44
C GLY A 71 6.11 -9.14 -17.18
N VAL A 72 6.86 -8.19 -16.61
CA VAL A 72 7.62 -8.41 -15.36
C VAL A 72 6.68 -8.78 -14.21
N GLY A 73 5.55 -8.09 -14.07
CA GLY A 73 4.53 -8.38 -13.07
C GLY A 73 3.95 -9.79 -13.21
N ALA A 74 3.58 -10.20 -14.42
CA ALA A 74 3.01 -11.51 -14.70
C ALA A 74 4.01 -12.65 -14.44
N VAL A 75 5.28 -12.48 -14.84
CA VAL A 75 6.32 -13.48 -14.59
C VAL A 75 6.60 -13.60 -13.09
N THR A 76 6.71 -12.47 -12.38
CA THR A 76 6.99 -12.45 -10.94
C THR A 76 5.85 -13.10 -10.16
N ALA A 77 4.60 -12.72 -10.44
CA ALA A 77 3.43 -13.27 -9.77
C ALA A 77 3.23 -14.78 -10.00
N ARG A 78 3.67 -15.32 -11.15
CA ARG A 78 3.60 -16.76 -11.44
C ARG A 78 4.68 -17.59 -10.76
N ARG A 79 5.81 -16.98 -10.41
CA ARG A 79 6.99 -17.69 -9.88
C ARG A 79 7.16 -17.57 -8.37
N ILE A 80 6.50 -16.61 -7.73
CA ILE A 80 6.64 -16.38 -6.29
C ILE A 80 6.05 -17.55 -5.48
N ALA A 81 6.72 -17.93 -4.40
CA ALA A 81 6.16 -18.87 -3.43
C ALA A 81 5.06 -18.20 -2.60
N MET A 82 3.99 -18.94 -2.26
CA MET A 82 2.88 -18.39 -1.45
C MET A 82 3.32 -17.94 -0.05
N THR A 83 4.38 -18.53 0.50
CA THR A 83 4.99 -18.10 1.77
C THR A 83 5.63 -16.71 1.68
N SER A 84 6.05 -16.29 0.48
CA SER A 84 6.63 -14.98 0.18
C SER A 84 5.60 -13.98 -0.35
N MET A 85 4.30 -14.27 -0.26
CA MET A 85 3.26 -13.35 -0.70
C MET A 85 3.29 -11.99 0.04
N PRO A 86 3.51 -11.92 1.37
CA PRO A 86 3.49 -10.64 2.10
C PRO A 86 4.52 -9.61 1.59
N GLN A 87 5.75 -10.06 1.32
CA GLN A 87 6.79 -9.18 0.78
C GLN A 87 6.50 -8.77 -0.67
N LEU A 88 5.94 -9.66 -1.51
CA LEU A 88 5.56 -9.27 -2.87
C LEU A 88 4.47 -8.18 -2.86
N VAL A 89 3.49 -8.30 -1.96
CA VAL A 89 2.46 -7.27 -1.76
C VAL A 89 3.10 -5.95 -1.32
N ALA A 90 4.06 -5.97 -0.39
CA ALA A 90 4.82 -4.78 -0.01
C ALA A 90 5.54 -4.16 -1.22
N ALA A 91 6.23 -4.97 -2.03
CA ALA A 91 6.92 -4.52 -3.23
C ALA A 91 5.97 -3.87 -4.25
N PHE A 92 4.78 -4.44 -4.48
CA PHE A 92 3.81 -3.83 -5.39
C PHE A 92 3.32 -2.47 -4.91
N HIS A 93 3.04 -2.29 -3.62
CA HIS A 93 2.67 -0.96 -3.09
C HIS A 93 3.77 0.08 -3.27
N SER A 94 5.04 -0.33 -3.24
CA SER A 94 6.14 0.59 -3.52
C SER A 94 6.03 1.15 -4.96
N LEU A 95 5.74 0.29 -5.93
CA LEU A 95 5.60 0.69 -7.33
C LEU A 95 4.39 1.61 -7.55
N VAL A 96 3.29 1.40 -6.81
CA VAL A 96 2.14 2.32 -6.82
C VAL A 96 2.54 3.70 -6.29
N GLY A 97 3.28 3.74 -5.17
CA GLY A 97 3.81 4.99 -4.62
C GLY A 97 4.74 5.73 -5.59
N LEU A 98 5.65 5.00 -6.25
CA LEU A 98 6.54 5.58 -7.25
C LEU A 98 5.78 6.08 -8.49
N ALA A 99 4.77 5.34 -8.96
CA ALA A 99 3.91 5.79 -10.04
C ALA A 99 3.19 7.09 -9.71
N ALA A 100 2.69 7.24 -8.47
CA ALA A 100 2.10 8.49 -8.00
C ALA A 100 3.10 9.66 -8.06
N VAL A 101 4.36 9.45 -7.66
CA VAL A 101 5.40 10.48 -7.79
C VAL A 101 5.66 10.86 -9.24
N MET A 102 5.73 9.88 -10.15
CA MET A 102 5.94 10.14 -11.58
C MET A 102 4.75 10.85 -12.23
N VAL A 103 3.52 10.52 -11.84
CA VAL A 103 2.31 11.21 -12.33
C VAL A 103 2.25 12.65 -11.82
N ALA A 104 2.57 12.89 -10.55
CA ALA A 104 2.66 14.24 -10.00
C ALA A 104 3.76 15.06 -10.68
N ALA A 105 4.91 14.45 -10.96
CA ALA A 105 5.96 15.08 -11.74
C ALA A 105 5.46 15.42 -13.15
N ALA A 106 4.82 14.49 -13.86
CA ALA A 106 4.24 14.80 -15.17
C ALA A 106 3.25 15.98 -15.10
N ALA A 107 2.40 16.05 -14.07
CA ALA A 107 1.42 17.11 -13.89
C ALA A 107 2.05 18.50 -13.67
N ILE A 108 3.12 18.62 -12.87
CA ILE A 108 3.79 19.92 -12.68
C ILE A 108 4.64 20.36 -13.88
N TYR A 109 5.17 19.41 -14.67
CA TYR A 109 5.98 19.73 -15.84
C TYR A 109 5.17 19.98 -17.11
N ALA A 110 3.94 19.46 -17.19
CA ALA A 110 3.04 19.63 -18.32
C ALA A 110 1.58 19.86 -17.88
N PRO A 111 1.28 20.92 -17.10
CA PRO A 111 -0.04 21.17 -16.53
C PRO A 111 -1.14 21.31 -17.59
N GLU A 112 -0.80 21.82 -18.78
CA GLU A 112 -1.74 22.00 -19.89
C GLU A 112 -2.27 20.64 -20.38
N SER A 113 -1.42 19.60 -20.35
CA SER A 113 -1.78 18.25 -20.81
C SER A 113 -2.82 17.58 -19.91
N PHE A 114 -2.95 18.07 -18.67
CA PHE A 114 -3.89 17.56 -17.68
C PHE A 114 -5.05 18.54 -17.42
N GLY A 115 -5.07 19.69 -18.09
CA GLY A 115 -6.13 20.71 -17.93
C GLY A 115 -6.11 21.40 -16.57
N ILE A 116 -4.95 21.49 -15.91
CA ILE A 116 -4.81 22.05 -14.56
C ILE A 116 -4.21 23.47 -14.53
N GLY A 117 -4.11 24.11 -15.70
CA GLY A 117 -3.53 25.44 -15.87
C GLY A 117 -2.38 25.44 -16.86
N THR A 118 -1.52 26.45 -16.80
CA THR A 118 -0.30 26.56 -17.62
C THR A 118 0.93 26.65 -16.73
N VAL A 119 2.13 26.46 -17.29
CA VAL A 119 3.36 26.66 -16.52
C VAL A 119 3.42 28.10 -15.97
N ALA A 120 3.60 28.22 -14.65
CA ALA A 120 3.56 29.49 -13.88
C ALA A 120 2.15 30.07 -13.64
N ASP A 121 1.10 29.31 -13.96
CA ASP A 121 -0.30 29.61 -13.64
C ASP A 121 -1.09 28.30 -13.49
N ILE A 122 -0.67 27.46 -12.53
CA ILE A 122 -1.33 26.20 -12.21
C ILE A 122 -2.42 26.47 -11.17
N HIS A 123 -3.60 25.88 -11.33
CA HIS A 123 -4.68 26.01 -10.35
C HIS A 123 -4.20 25.60 -8.95
N ALA A 124 -4.34 26.52 -7.98
CA ALA A 124 -3.90 26.28 -6.59
C ALA A 124 -4.50 25.00 -5.98
N GLN A 125 -5.75 24.67 -6.33
CA GLN A 125 -6.38 23.40 -5.94
C GLN A 125 -5.58 22.18 -6.43
N ALA A 126 -5.21 22.16 -7.71
CA ALA A 126 -4.45 21.06 -8.29
C ALA A 126 -3.06 20.95 -7.65
N LEU A 127 -2.41 22.07 -7.32
CA LEU A 127 -1.15 22.08 -6.59
C LEU A 127 -1.28 21.44 -5.21
N ILE A 128 -2.34 21.75 -4.45
CA ILE A 128 -2.59 21.16 -3.12
C ILE A 128 -2.80 19.64 -3.25
N GLU A 129 -3.72 19.23 -4.11
CA GLU A 129 -4.08 17.81 -4.33
C GLU A 129 -2.87 16.99 -4.80
N MET A 130 -2.12 17.53 -5.76
CA MET A 130 -0.91 16.91 -6.31
C MET A 130 0.17 16.78 -5.23
N SER A 131 0.34 17.80 -4.40
CA SER A 131 1.35 17.81 -3.33
C SER A 131 1.04 16.77 -2.26
N LEU A 132 -0.24 16.58 -1.91
CA LEU A 132 -0.66 15.51 -1.01
C LEU A 132 -0.45 14.14 -1.65
N GLY A 133 -0.83 13.98 -2.92
CA GLY A 133 -0.65 12.74 -3.68
C GLY A 133 0.82 12.31 -3.77
N VAL A 134 1.72 13.23 -4.13
CA VAL A 134 3.16 12.93 -4.22
C VAL A 134 3.77 12.66 -2.85
N ALA A 135 3.38 13.40 -1.81
CA ALA A 135 3.93 13.20 -0.47
C ALA A 135 3.56 11.82 0.08
N ILE A 136 2.28 11.43 -0.04
CA ILE A 136 1.78 10.12 0.39
C ILE A 136 2.39 9.01 -0.47
N GLY A 137 2.47 9.21 -1.79
CA GLY A 137 3.08 8.26 -2.73
C GLY A 137 4.56 8.00 -2.43
N ALA A 138 5.35 9.03 -2.16
CA ALA A 138 6.76 8.92 -1.80
C ALA A 138 6.98 8.23 -0.44
N ILE A 139 6.16 8.56 0.57
CA ILE A 139 6.16 7.85 1.87
C ILE A 139 5.84 6.36 1.65
N THR A 140 4.85 6.07 0.81
CA THR A 140 4.45 4.70 0.48
C THR A 140 5.58 3.95 -0.20
N PHE A 141 6.26 4.57 -1.17
CA PHE A 141 7.38 3.96 -1.89
C PHE A 141 8.48 3.49 -0.93
N THR A 142 9.07 4.39 -0.15
CA THR A 142 10.18 4.00 0.74
C THR A 142 9.71 3.16 1.92
N GLY A 143 8.53 3.43 2.49
CA GLY A 143 7.95 2.63 3.55
C GLY A 143 7.76 1.17 3.11
N SER A 144 7.23 0.96 1.91
CA SER A 144 7.03 -0.36 1.33
C SER A 144 8.34 -1.07 0.99
N VAL A 145 9.38 -0.33 0.56
CA VAL A 145 10.71 -0.90 0.36
C VAL A 145 11.30 -1.40 1.69
N ILE A 146 11.18 -0.65 2.78
CA ILE A 146 11.64 -1.10 4.11
C ILE A 146 10.85 -2.31 4.58
N ALA A 147 9.52 -2.31 4.41
CA ALA A 147 8.67 -3.45 4.76
C ALA A 147 9.05 -4.71 3.95
N PHE A 148 9.29 -4.57 2.65
CA PHE A 148 9.79 -5.64 1.79
C PHE A 148 11.13 -6.19 2.30
N LEU A 149 12.11 -5.33 2.56
CA LEU A 149 13.44 -5.74 3.00
C LEU A 149 13.41 -6.49 4.35
N LYS A 150 12.52 -6.08 5.27
CA LYS A 150 12.35 -6.75 6.56
C LYS A 150 11.66 -8.12 6.42
N LEU A 151 10.64 -8.22 5.58
CA LEU A 151 9.90 -9.46 5.35
C LEU A 151 10.74 -10.49 4.57
N ASP A 152 11.57 -10.03 3.62
CA ASP A 152 12.49 -10.86 2.84
C ASP A 152 13.76 -11.27 3.63
N GLY A 153 13.95 -10.74 4.83
CA GLY A 153 15.11 -11.03 5.68
C GLY A 153 16.42 -10.35 5.25
N ARG A 154 16.40 -9.49 4.21
CA ARG A 154 17.55 -8.65 3.81
C ARG A 154 17.84 -7.53 4.81
N MET A 155 16.85 -7.16 5.61
CA MET A 155 16.97 -6.25 6.75
C MET A 155 16.50 -6.96 8.01
N SER A 156 17.15 -6.68 9.14
CA SER A 156 16.73 -7.21 10.45
C SER A 156 15.26 -6.88 10.75
N GLY A 157 14.51 -7.89 11.18
CA GLY A 157 13.14 -7.71 11.68
C GLY A 157 13.08 -7.05 13.07
N LYS A 158 14.21 -6.85 13.76
CA LYS A 158 14.22 -6.14 15.04
C LYS A 158 13.95 -4.65 14.83
N PRO A 159 13.13 -3.99 15.68
CA PRO A 159 12.98 -2.55 15.70
C PRO A 159 14.34 -1.83 15.76
N ILE A 160 14.61 -0.93 14.81
CA ILE A 160 15.79 -0.08 14.83
C ILE A 160 15.35 1.29 15.36
N MET A 161 15.78 1.61 16.58
CA MET A 161 15.35 2.82 17.29
C MET A 161 16.32 3.96 17.02
N ILE A 162 15.79 5.09 16.56
CA ILE A 162 16.56 6.32 16.33
C ILE A 162 16.29 7.29 17.49
N GLY A 163 17.35 7.86 18.07
CA GLY A 163 17.22 8.87 19.13
C GLY A 163 16.41 10.08 18.65
N GLY A 164 15.43 10.52 19.44
CA GLY A 164 14.58 11.67 19.08
C GLY A 164 13.65 11.46 17.88
N ARG A 165 13.40 10.20 17.43
CA ARG A 165 12.59 9.90 16.24
C ARG A 165 11.26 10.65 16.15
N HIS A 166 10.54 10.82 17.27
CA HIS A 166 9.24 11.47 17.27
C HIS A 166 9.39 12.96 16.92
N LEU A 167 10.40 13.61 17.48
CA LEU A 167 10.72 15.00 17.17
C LEU A 167 11.13 15.16 15.69
N ILE A 168 11.98 14.25 15.18
CA ILE A 168 12.42 14.26 13.78
C ILE A 168 11.22 14.07 12.84
N ASN A 169 10.35 13.10 13.11
CA ASN A 169 9.18 12.83 12.28
C ASN A 169 8.18 13.99 12.31
N ILE A 170 7.96 14.61 13.48
CA ILE A 170 7.11 15.80 13.61
C ILE A 170 7.73 16.98 12.84
N ALA A 171 9.04 17.20 12.97
CA ALA A 171 9.73 18.27 12.26
C ALA A 171 9.64 18.08 10.73
N LEU A 172 9.81 16.85 10.24
CA LEU A 172 9.60 16.52 8.83
C LEU A 172 8.15 16.71 8.39
N GLY A 173 7.18 16.34 9.22
CA GLY A 173 5.76 16.58 8.95
C GLY A 173 5.42 18.06 8.82
N ILE A 174 5.94 18.90 9.71
CA ILE A 174 5.80 20.36 9.65
C ILE A 174 6.51 20.90 8.41
N ALA A 175 7.73 20.44 8.12
CA ALA A 175 8.47 20.84 6.94
C ALA A 175 7.71 20.52 5.64
N LEU A 176 7.05 19.36 5.57
CA LEU A 176 6.19 19.02 4.44
C LEU A 176 5.04 20.02 4.29
N VAL A 177 4.33 20.36 5.37
CA VAL A 177 3.24 21.36 5.30
C VAL A 177 3.77 22.71 4.79
N VAL A 178 4.92 23.17 5.29
CA VAL A 178 5.55 24.42 4.85
C VAL A 178 5.94 24.34 3.36
N LEU A 179 6.56 23.24 2.93
CA LEU A 179 6.93 23.04 1.53
C LEU A 179 5.72 22.99 0.60
N ILE A 180 4.59 22.42 1.04
CA ILE A 180 3.34 22.44 0.27
C ILE A 180 2.85 23.88 0.09
N VAL A 181 2.81 24.68 1.16
CA VAL A 181 2.42 26.10 1.06
C VAL A 181 3.37 26.86 0.13
N LEU A 182 4.67 26.60 0.21
CA LEU A 182 5.66 27.20 -0.69
C LEU A 182 5.44 26.75 -2.14
N LEU A 183 5.12 25.49 -2.39
CA LEU A 183 4.85 25.01 -3.75
C LEU A 183 3.60 25.68 -4.34
N VAL A 184 2.53 25.81 -3.55
CA VAL A 184 1.29 26.46 -3.99
C VAL A 184 1.48 27.94 -4.32
N THR A 185 2.42 28.61 -3.64
CA THR A 185 2.68 30.04 -3.84
C THR A 185 3.78 30.34 -4.87
N THR A 186 4.69 29.41 -5.12
CA THR A 186 5.87 29.64 -5.99
C THR A 186 5.91 28.79 -7.25
N GLU A 187 5.12 27.72 -7.31
CA GLU A 187 5.16 26.68 -8.37
C GLU A 187 6.57 26.10 -8.62
N SER A 188 7.45 26.23 -7.62
CA SER A 188 8.85 25.88 -7.78
C SER A 188 9.03 24.37 -7.90
N LYS A 189 9.54 23.94 -9.05
CA LYS A 189 9.94 22.54 -9.31
C LYS A 189 10.98 22.04 -8.29
N LEU A 190 11.83 22.93 -7.78
CA LEU A 190 12.76 22.58 -6.71
C LEU A 190 12.00 22.23 -5.42
N VAL A 191 11.01 23.05 -5.05
CA VAL A 191 10.17 22.80 -3.86
C VAL A 191 9.40 21.49 -4.02
N PHE A 192 8.88 21.20 -5.22
CA PHE A 192 8.27 19.90 -5.53
C PHE A 192 9.21 18.73 -5.22
N TRP A 193 10.45 18.76 -5.72
CA TRP A 193 11.43 17.69 -5.45
C TRP A 193 11.90 17.66 -3.99
N LEU A 194 11.88 18.79 -3.27
CA LEU A 194 12.12 18.81 -1.83
C LEU A 194 10.99 18.13 -1.05
N ILE A 195 9.73 18.28 -1.46
CA ILE A 195 8.60 17.51 -0.91
C ILE A 195 8.85 16.01 -1.12
N VAL A 196 9.21 15.62 -2.36
CA VAL A 196 9.52 14.21 -2.66
C VAL A 196 10.64 13.70 -1.76
N ALA A 197 11.77 14.40 -1.68
CA ALA A 197 12.92 14.00 -0.87
C ALA A 197 12.57 13.88 0.63
N ALA A 198 11.86 14.87 1.19
CA ALA A 198 11.43 14.85 2.58
C ALA A 198 10.47 13.68 2.86
N SER A 199 9.52 13.42 1.95
CA SER A 199 8.58 12.30 2.05
C SER A 199 9.26 10.93 1.92
N LEU A 200 10.24 10.79 1.03
CA LEU A 200 11.05 9.57 0.92
C LEU A 200 11.77 9.27 2.25
N VAL A 201 12.40 10.29 2.85
CA VAL A 201 13.06 10.16 4.16
C VAL A 201 12.05 9.81 5.25
N LEU A 202 10.90 10.50 5.29
CA LEU A 202 9.86 10.26 6.27
C LEU A 202 9.32 8.82 6.18
N GLY A 203 9.09 8.30 4.97
CA GLY A 203 8.66 6.91 4.78
C GLY A 203 9.66 5.89 5.35
N VAL A 204 10.96 6.13 5.19
CA VAL A 204 12.01 5.30 5.81
C VAL A 204 11.92 5.38 7.35
N LEU A 205 11.89 6.60 7.90
CA LEU A 205 11.93 6.83 9.35
C LEU A 205 10.68 6.35 10.09
N LEU A 206 9.52 6.31 9.41
CA LEU A 206 8.28 5.77 9.98
C LEU A 206 8.31 4.24 10.10
N ILE A 207 8.92 3.53 9.15
CA ILE A 207 8.83 2.05 9.09
C ILE A 207 10.04 1.34 9.74
N ILE A 208 11.22 1.96 9.73
CA ILE A 208 12.44 1.41 10.36
C ILE A 208 12.23 1.00 11.85
N PRO A 209 11.48 1.75 12.68
CA PRO A 209 11.30 1.39 14.08
C PRO A 209 10.25 0.30 14.33
N ILE A 210 9.51 -0.15 13.32
CA ILE A 210 8.45 -1.15 13.50
C ILE A 210 9.05 -2.56 13.43
N GLY A 211 8.59 -3.48 14.29
CA GLY A 211 9.09 -4.86 14.33
C GLY A 211 8.56 -5.74 13.19
N GLY A 212 9.32 -6.79 12.85
CA GLY A 212 8.98 -7.77 11.81
C GLY A 212 7.62 -8.44 12.00
N ALA A 213 7.26 -8.72 13.27
CA ALA A 213 5.97 -9.31 13.63
C ALA A 213 4.77 -8.40 13.28
N ASP A 214 4.98 -7.08 13.23
CA ASP A 214 3.93 -6.10 12.93
C ASP A 214 3.91 -5.67 11.46
N MET A 215 4.87 -6.15 10.66
CA MET A 215 4.98 -5.80 9.25
C MET A 215 3.70 -6.09 8.45
N PRO A 216 2.91 -7.16 8.71
CA PRO A 216 1.64 -7.35 7.99
C PRO A 216 0.68 -6.17 8.15
N VAL A 217 0.58 -5.57 9.34
CA VAL A 217 -0.23 -4.37 9.58
C VAL A 217 0.32 -3.18 8.81
N VAL A 218 1.65 -3.00 8.83
CA VAL A 218 2.32 -1.93 8.08
C VAL A 218 2.04 -2.04 6.59
N VAL A 219 2.13 -3.24 6.00
CA VAL A 219 1.84 -3.47 4.58
C VAL A 219 0.39 -3.10 4.25
N SER A 220 -0.56 -3.43 5.12
CA SER A 220 -1.97 -3.04 4.97
C SER A 220 -2.16 -1.51 5.10
N MET A 221 -1.42 -0.85 5.98
CA MET A 221 -1.49 0.59 6.16
C MET A 221 -0.87 1.33 4.95
N LEU A 222 0.24 0.84 4.41
CA LEU A 222 0.83 1.36 3.18
C LEU A 222 -0.06 1.12 1.95
N ASN A 223 -0.83 0.03 1.92
CA ASN A 223 -1.90 -0.15 0.93
C ASN A 223 -2.93 0.99 1.02
N SER A 224 -3.37 1.35 2.23
CA SER A 224 -4.27 2.50 2.44
C SER A 224 -3.67 3.79 1.87
N TYR A 225 -2.40 4.06 2.18
CA TYR A 225 -1.70 5.25 1.68
C TYR A 225 -1.62 5.27 0.16
N SER A 226 -1.35 4.12 -0.48
CA SER A 226 -1.36 4.01 -1.94
C SER A 226 -2.72 4.38 -2.55
N GLY A 227 -3.83 4.00 -1.90
CA GLY A 227 -5.18 4.39 -2.30
C GLY A 227 -5.43 5.89 -2.14
N TRP A 228 -5.05 6.49 -1.02
CA TRP A 228 -5.20 7.93 -0.80
C TRP A 228 -4.34 8.77 -1.74
N ALA A 229 -3.12 8.33 -2.06
CA ALA A 229 -2.28 8.96 -3.07
C ALA A 229 -2.95 8.93 -4.45
N ALA A 230 -3.52 7.78 -4.84
CA ALA A 230 -4.26 7.64 -6.09
C ALA A 230 -5.51 8.52 -6.14
N ALA A 231 -6.25 8.64 -5.03
CA ALA A 231 -7.43 9.51 -4.94
C ALA A 231 -7.05 10.99 -5.06
N ALA A 232 -6.00 11.42 -4.37
CA ALA A 232 -5.50 12.79 -4.44
C ALA A 232 -5.09 13.18 -5.87
N LEU A 233 -4.33 12.32 -6.55
CA LEU A 233 -4.02 12.53 -7.96
C LEU A 233 -5.24 12.41 -8.86
N GLY A 234 -6.22 11.59 -8.50
CA GLY A 234 -7.51 11.53 -9.17
C GLY A 234 -8.23 12.88 -9.15
N PHE A 235 -8.19 13.60 -8.03
CA PHE A 235 -8.71 14.98 -7.95
C PHE A 235 -7.90 15.94 -8.81
N THR A 236 -6.56 15.89 -8.71
CA THR A 236 -5.67 16.72 -9.54
C THR A 236 -5.99 16.59 -11.02
N LEU A 237 -6.24 15.37 -11.48
CA LEU A 237 -6.47 15.05 -12.88
C LEU A 237 -7.96 15.10 -13.29
N GLY A 238 -8.87 15.40 -12.37
CA GLY A 238 -10.31 15.32 -12.62
C GLY A 238 -10.79 13.92 -13.05
N ASN A 239 -10.09 12.85 -12.63
CA ASN A 239 -10.34 11.49 -13.09
C ASN A 239 -11.17 10.70 -12.08
N LEU A 240 -12.45 10.50 -12.39
CA LEU A 240 -13.41 9.78 -11.53
C LEU A 240 -12.98 8.34 -11.22
N ALA A 241 -12.34 7.63 -12.15
CA ALA A 241 -11.91 6.26 -11.91
C ALA A 241 -10.81 6.20 -10.84
N LEU A 242 -9.85 7.13 -10.88
CA LEU A 242 -8.80 7.24 -9.86
C LEU A 242 -9.36 7.67 -8.50
N ILE A 243 -10.29 8.63 -8.48
CA ILE A 243 -10.94 9.09 -7.23
C ILE A 243 -11.68 7.92 -6.56
N ILE A 244 -12.56 7.24 -7.30
CA ILE A 244 -13.38 6.15 -6.77
C ILE A 244 -12.50 4.99 -6.32
N THR A 245 -11.57 4.53 -7.19
CA THR A 245 -10.71 3.39 -6.87
C THR A 245 -9.76 3.70 -5.71
N GLY A 246 -9.17 4.90 -5.71
CA GLY A 246 -8.27 5.34 -4.65
C GLY A 246 -8.97 5.40 -3.29
N ALA A 247 -10.17 5.98 -3.23
CA ALA A 247 -10.96 6.04 -1.99
C ALA A 247 -11.37 4.64 -1.49
N LEU A 248 -11.73 3.72 -2.39
CA LEU A 248 -12.06 2.33 -2.04
C LEU A 248 -10.86 1.57 -1.47
N VAL A 249 -9.71 1.65 -2.14
CA VAL A 249 -8.47 1.01 -1.68
C VAL A 249 -7.97 1.65 -0.38
N GLY A 250 -8.03 2.98 -0.29
CA GLY A 250 -7.64 3.76 0.88
C GLY A 250 -8.44 3.37 2.12
N SER A 251 -9.76 3.40 2.04
CA SER A 251 -10.65 3.00 3.12
C SER A 251 -10.53 1.52 3.49
N SER A 252 -10.46 0.62 2.49
CA SER A 252 -10.30 -0.81 2.71
C SER A 252 -9.00 -1.13 3.46
N GLY A 253 -7.88 -0.54 3.06
CA GLY A 253 -6.59 -0.72 3.73
C GLY A 253 -6.61 -0.22 5.18
N ALA A 254 -7.27 0.91 5.45
CA ALA A 254 -7.39 1.44 6.81
C ALA A 254 -8.21 0.51 7.71
N ILE A 255 -9.36 0.04 7.22
CA ILE A 255 -10.24 -0.90 7.93
C ILE A 255 -9.52 -2.22 8.19
N LEU A 256 -8.84 -2.78 7.18
CA LEU A 256 -8.09 -4.03 7.32
C LEU A 256 -6.98 -3.89 8.35
N SER A 257 -6.24 -2.78 8.33
CA SER A 257 -5.16 -2.51 9.31
C SER A 257 -5.71 -2.49 10.74
N TYR A 258 -6.86 -1.84 10.96
CA TYR A 258 -7.53 -1.81 12.26
C TYR A 258 -7.97 -3.22 12.71
N ILE A 259 -8.61 -4.00 11.82
CA ILE A 259 -9.06 -5.36 12.12
C ILE A 259 -7.86 -6.26 12.45
N MET A 260 -6.75 -6.13 11.71
CA MET A 260 -5.51 -6.88 11.97
C MET A 260 -4.93 -6.53 13.34
N CYS A 261 -4.83 -5.24 13.69
CA CYS A 261 -4.40 -4.79 15.02
C CYS A 261 -5.27 -5.39 16.13
N LYS A 262 -6.61 -5.34 15.96
CA LYS A 262 -7.54 -5.92 16.92
C LYS A 262 -7.39 -7.43 17.05
N GLY A 263 -7.21 -8.14 15.93
CA GLY A 263 -6.97 -9.59 15.91
C GLY A 263 -5.65 -10.01 16.56
N MET A 264 -4.65 -9.12 16.53
CA MET A 264 -3.36 -9.30 17.21
C MET A 264 -3.35 -8.82 18.66
N ASN A 265 -4.48 -8.32 19.19
CA ASN A 265 -4.60 -7.68 20.50
C ASN A 265 -3.57 -6.55 20.73
N ARG A 266 -3.34 -5.73 19.71
CA ARG A 266 -2.44 -4.57 19.77
C ARG A 266 -3.15 -3.29 19.37
N SER A 267 -2.83 -2.18 20.04
CA SER A 267 -3.34 -0.85 19.66
C SER A 267 -2.78 -0.42 18.30
N PHE A 268 -3.64 0.09 17.43
CA PHE A 268 -3.27 0.65 16.13
C PHE A 268 -2.24 1.78 16.27
N ILE A 269 -2.42 2.66 17.25
CA ILE A 269 -1.51 3.78 17.54
C ILE A 269 -0.13 3.25 17.98
N SER A 270 -0.11 2.21 18.82
CA SER A 270 1.12 1.57 19.30
C SER A 270 1.96 0.97 18.16
N VAL A 271 1.28 0.32 17.19
CA VAL A 271 1.94 -0.22 16.00
C VAL A 271 2.52 0.89 15.10
N ILE A 272 1.76 1.96 14.84
CA ILE A 272 2.21 3.05 13.95
C ILE A 272 3.34 3.88 14.58
N LEU A 273 3.26 4.17 15.87
CA LEU A 273 4.31 4.94 16.55
C LEU A 273 5.56 4.09 16.84
N GLY A 274 5.58 2.81 16.47
CA GLY A 274 6.71 1.91 16.68
C GLY A 274 7.07 1.76 18.15
N GLY A 275 6.07 1.75 19.03
CA GLY A 275 6.24 1.59 20.47
C GLY A 275 5.96 0.15 20.90
N PHE A 276 6.83 -0.42 21.74
CA PHE A 276 6.44 -1.57 22.56
C PHE A 276 5.59 -1.04 23.71
N GLY A 277 4.28 -1.27 23.63
CA GLY A 277 3.34 -0.82 24.64
C GLY A 277 1.93 -1.16 24.20
N GLY A 278 1.48 -2.37 24.50
CA GLY A 278 0.05 -2.64 24.58
C GLY A 278 -0.53 -1.84 25.75
N GLU A 279 -1.78 -1.39 25.63
CA GLU A 279 -2.54 -0.82 26.75
C GLU A 279 -2.81 -1.89 27.83
N THR A 280 -2.75 -3.17 27.45
CA THR A 280 -2.56 -4.27 28.38
C THR A 280 -1.10 -4.29 28.82
N ALA A 281 -0.83 -3.72 30.00
CA ALA A 281 0.33 -4.12 30.78
C ALA A 281 0.41 -5.65 30.70
N ALA A 282 1.55 -6.19 30.24
CA ALA A 282 1.82 -7.60 30.45
C ALA A 282 1.56 -7.86 31.92
N ALA A 283 0.77 -8.91 32.24
CA ALA A 283 0.68 -9.37 33.61
C ALA A 283 2.11 -9.43 34.13
N ALA A 284 2.39 -8.70 35.22
CA ALA A 284 3.71 -8.69 35.82
C ALA A 284 4.15 -10.14 35.92
N ASP A 285 5.34 -10.45 35.40
CA ASP A 285 5.93 -11.76 35.53
C ASP A 285 5.78 -12.17 37.00
N ASP A 286 5.02 -13.25 37.25
CA ASP A 286 4.72 -13.68 38.61
C ASP A 286 5.99 -14.22 39.30
N GLY A 287 7.11 -14.27 38.56
CA GLY A 287 8.39 -14.79 39.01
C GLY A 287 8.36 -16.29 39.18
N ILE A 288 7.26 -16.95 38.79
CA ILE A 288 7.08 -18.39 38.93
C ILE A 288 7.62 -19.04 37.67
N GLU A 289 8.84 -19.58 37.76
CA GLU A 289 9.34 -20.51 36.76
C GLU A 289 8.46 -21.77 36.74
N ARG A 290 7.59 -21.87 35.73
CA ARG A 290 6.76 -23.05 35.52
C ARG A 290 7.58 -24.11 34.81
N THR A 291 7.56 -25.33 35.34
CA THR A 291 8.20 -26.49 34.70
C THR A 291 7.51 -26.83 33.37
N VAL A 292 8.28 -26.87 32.28
CA VAL A 292 7.80 -27.31 30.96
C VAL A 292 7.68 -28.83 30.95
N LYS A 293 6.50 -29.36 30.57
CA LYS A 293 6.32 -30.80 30.32
C LYS A 293 6.74 -31.12 28.88
N GLN A 294 7.78 -31.92 28.72
CA GLN A 294 8.25 -32.40 27.41
C GLN A 294 7.66 -33.78 27.12
N GLY A 295 7.32 -34.05 25.86
CA GLY A 295 6.81 -35.34 25.39
C GLY A 295 7.31 -35.63 23.98
N SER A 296 7.34 -36.92 23.62
CA SER A 296 7.77 -37.37 22.29
C SER A 296 6.62 -37.33 21.26
N ALA A 297 6.94 -37.48 19.98
CA ALA A 297 5.93 -37.59 18.92
C ALA A 297 5.02 -38.82 19.10
N ASP A 298 5.58 -39.92 19.62
CA ASP A 298 4.84 -41.17 19.89
C ASP A 298 3.80 -40.97 21.00
N ASP A 299 4.13 -40.21 22.05
CA ASP A 299 3.20 -39.85 23.12
C ASP A 299 2.04 -39.01 22.59
N ALA A 300 2.34 -38.05 21.69
CA ALA A 300 1.32 -37.23 21.05
C ALA A 300 0.40 -38.07 20.16
N ALA A 301 0.95 -39.04 19.41
CA ALA A 301 0.17 -39.97 18.60
C ALA A 301 -0.75 -40.84 19.46
N TYR A 302 -0.25 -41.39 20.56
CA TYR A 302 -1.05 -42.19 21.50
C TYR A 302 -2.20 -41.38 22.12
N LEU A 303 -1.94 -40.14 22.56
CA LEU A 303 -2.97 -39.25 23.11
C LEU A 303 -4.03 -38.90 22.06
N MET A 304 -3.62 -38.61 20.82
CA MET A 304 -4.54 -38.31 19.72
C MET A 304 -5.37 -39.53 19.32
N MET A 305 -4.81 -40.74 19.34
CA MET A 305 -5.53 -41.99 19.02
C MET A 305 -6.64 -42.29 20.03
N ASN A 306 -6.44 -41.92 21.30
CA ASN A 306 -7.43 -42.11 22.36
C ASN A 306 -8.37 -40.90 22.56
N ALA A 307 -8.21 -39.83 21.78
CA ALA A 307 -9.05 -38.65 21.86
C ALA A 307 -10.32 -38.79 21.00
N GLN A 308 -11.47 -38.37 21.54
CA GLN A 308 -12.73 -38.33 20.78
C GLN A 308 -12.82 -37.10 19.86
N LYS A 309 -12.10 -36.02 20.16
CA LYS A 309 -12.09 -34.78 19.40
C LYS A 309 -10.73 -34.13 19.48
N VAL A 310 -10.16 -33.82 18.32
CA VAL A 310 -8.87 -33.14 18.19
C VAL A 310 -9.10 -31.80 17.48
N ILE A 311 -8.48 -30.74 18.00
CA ILE A 311 -8.43 -29.42 17.38
C ILE A 311 -6.97 -29.11 17.10
N ILE A 312 -6.62 -28.94 15.83
CA ILE A 312 -5.27 -28.54 15.42
C ILE A 312 -5.26 -27.01 15.34
N VAL A 313 -4.34 -26.37 16.06
CA VAL A 313 -4.16 -24.91 16.05
C VAL A 313 -2.86 -24.60 15.29
N PRO A 314 -2.91 -24.40 13.96
CA PRO A 314 -1.73 -24.13 13.17
C PRO A 314 -1.19 -22.73 13.45
N GLY A 315 0.14 -22.59 13.39
CA GLY A 315 0.83 -21.31 13.51
C GLY A 315 1.79 -21.06 12.35
N TYR A 316 2.45 -19.90 12.36
CA TYR A 316 3.42 -19.53 11.33
C TYR A 316 4.56 -20.56 11.19
N GLY A 317 5.00 -21.17 12.30
CA GLY A 317 6.04 -22.21 12.29
C GLY A 317 5.69 -23.43 11.44
N MET A 318 4.42 -23.85 11.42
CA MET A 318 3.96 -24.96 10.58
C MET A 318 4.12 -24.63 9.09
N ALA A 319 3.74 -23.41 8.68
CA ALA A 319 3.85 -22.95 7.30
C ALA A 319 5.31 -22.78 6.86
N VAL A 320 6.18 -22.26 7.73
CA VAL A 320 7.62 -22.12 7.42
C VAL A 320 8.29 -23.48 7.27
N ALA A 321 7.92 -24.45 8.10
CA ALA A 321 8.42 -25.82 8.01
C ALA A 321 7.80 -26.65 6.87
N GLN A 322 6.85 -26.07 6.12
CA GLN A 322 6.07 -26.77 5.08
C GLN A 322 5.33 -28.02 5.59
N ALA A 323 4.98 -28.03 6.88
CA ALA A 323 4.36 -29.18 7.54
C ALA A 323 2.86 -29.33 7.25
N GLN A 324 2.24 -28.41 6.50
CA GLN A 324 0.83 -28.50 6.07
C GLN A 324 0.53 -29.67 5.12
N HIS A 325 1.56 -30.36 4.63
CA HIS A 325 1.43 -31.52 3.73
C HIS A 325 1.54 -32.86 4.45
N ALA A 326 1.89 -32.86 5.73
CA ALA A 326 1.91 -34.03 6.58
C ALA A 326 0.49 -34.41 7.04
#